data_AF-A0A941VL21-F1
#
_entry.id   AF-A0A941VL21-F1
#
_cell.length_a   1.000
_cell.length_b   1.000
_cell.length_c   1.000
_cell.angle_alpha   90.00
_cell.angle_beta   90.00
_cell.angle_gamma   90.00
#
_symmetry.space_group_name_H-M   'P 1'
#
loop_
_entity.id
_entity.type
_entity.pdbx_description
1 polymer ?
#
loop_
_entity_poly.entity_id
_entity_poly.type
_entity_poly.pdbx_seq_one_letter_code
_entity_poly.pdbx_strand_id
1 'polypeptide(L)'
;MNKPGWIRLLGALPLLWGALTLFPVAHAEEFLDPEIAFKFSARALDANTLEARWQIADGYYMYRDKFKFAVEGASLGAPKLPAGKIKEDENFGRVETYRKDVRIALPIQRTAGATSITLKTVSQGCADAGLCYTPQEASVSIKLPDVVAAVVAAPAAAAPASSVSALDGLRSLAGDIGMPKLLPPDEAFLVAAAMPDAQTVKIDYTLTPDTYLYRDKLAYIVKSPADVKVAKVDTPAGDVKEDPTFGRTEVYHQNFAASVTLSRALAAGEQLVLEATWQGCNGAVGVCYPPIKREFPLVSAGGAVAATAVAVSGDTPAEPAIESDTSRIERVLKGGSFWPVILTFFGLGLLLALTPCVFPMIPILSGIIAGQKKDLTKMSGFLLSLAYVMGMAITYALAGVAAALSGTLLSNALQNPVALGIGAGIFVLLAMSM
;
A
#
# COMPACT_ATOMS: atom_id res chain seq x y z
N MET A 1 53.14 -46.64 26.07
CA MET A 1 52.86 -45.22 25.77
C MET A 1 51.51 -45.10 25.07
N ASN A 2 50.71 -44.15 25.54
CA ASN A 2 49.27 -43.96 25.30
C ASN A 2 48.86 -43.81 23.83
N LYS A 3 47.76 -44.48 23.44
CA LYS A 3 46.96 -44.12 22.25
C LYS A 3 45.98 -43.00 22.62
N PRO A 4 45.83 -41.94 21.80
CA PRO A 4 45.06 -40.74 22.16
C PRO A 4 43.54 -40.99 22.04
N GLY A 5 42.81 -40.63 23.10
CA GLY A 5 41.36 -40.83 23.27
C GLY A 5 40.44 -39.90 22.48
N TRP A 6 40.90 -39.25 21.41
CA TRP A 6 40.06 -38.32 20.63
C TRP A 6 39.01 -39.05 19.78
N ILE A 7 39.30 -40.26 19.29
CA ILE A 7 38.44 -40.95 18.30
C ILE A 7 37.06 -41.36 18.85
N ARG A 8 36.83 -41.30 20.17
CA ARG A 8 35.53 -41.63 20.78
C ARG A 8 34.52 -40.47 20.85
N LEU A 9 34.91 -39.24 20.56
CA LEU A 9 33.99 -38.09 20.64
C LEU A 9 33.26 -37.75 19.33
N LEU A 10 33.67 -38.35 18.19
CA LEU A 10 33.02 -38.14 16.89
C LEU A 10 31.78 -39.03 16.65
N GLY A 11 31.51 -40.00 17.52
CA GLY A 11 30.38 -40.94 17.39
C GLY A 11 29.07 -40.50 18.05
N ALA A 12 29.07 -39.43 18.87
CA ALA A 12 27.89 -39.01 19.64
C ALA A 12 27.12 -37.84 19.01
N LEU A 13 27.69 -37.18 17.98
CA LEU A 13 27.07 -36.03 17.32
C LEU A 13 25.83 -36.36 16.46
N PRO A 14 25.67 -37.54 15.81
CA PRO A 14 24.47 -37.81 15.02
C PRO A 14 23.26 -38.28 15.86
N LEU A 15 23.45 -38.61 17.14
CA LEU A 15 22.35 -39.03 18.04
C LEU A 15 21.65 -37.86 18.73
N LEU A 16 22.31 -36.70 18.87
CA LEU A 16 21.65 -35.49 19.41
C LEU A 16 20.81 -34.75 18.36
N TRP A 17 21.06 -34.95 17.07
CA TRP A 17 20.31 -34.26 16.01
C TRP A 17 18.94 -34.90 15.72
N GLY A 18 18.78 -36.19 16.02
CA GLY A 18 17.50 -36.90 15.86
C GLY A 18 16.50 -36.70 17.00
N ALA A 19 16.94 -36.19 18.15
CA ALA A 19 16.07 -36.00 19.32
C ALA A 19 15.39 -34.61 19.37
N LEU A 20 15.82 -33.66 18.53
CA LEU A 20 15.27 -32.30 18.51
C LEU A 20 14.08 -32.13 17.54
N THR A 21 13.75 -33.15 16.74
CA THR A 21 12.64 -33.12 15.76
C THR A 21 11.31 -33.64 16.30
N LEU A 22 11.23 -33.95 17.60
CA LEU A 22 10.01 -34.44 18.28
C LEU A 22 9.39 -33.42 19.26
N PHE A 23 9.76 -32.14 19.17
CA PHE A 23 8.97 -31.11 19.84
C PHE A 23 7.71 -30.84 18.99
N PRO A 24 6.50 -31.03 19.54
CA PRO A 24 5.32 -30.49 18.90
C PRO A 24 5.50 -28.97 18.87
N VAL A 25 5.49 -28.39 17.67
CA VAL A 25 5.34 -26.95 17.52
C VAL A 25 4.00 -26.61 18.16
N ALA A 26 4.04 -26.11 19.38
CA ALA A 26 2.90 -25.43 19.97
C ALA A 26 2.70 -24.18 19.11
N HIS A 27 1.76 -24.26 18.17
CA HIS A 27 1.26 -23.08 17.47
C HIS A 27 0.64 -22.18 18.54
N ALA A 28 1.39 -21.18 19.00
CA ALA A 28 0.75 -19.99 19.56
C ALA A 28 -0.08 -19.42 18.41
N GLU A 29 -1.40 -19.46 18.52
CA GLU A 29 -2.28 -18.81 17.55
C GLU A 29 -1.91 -17.32 17.53
N GLU A 30 -1.21 -16.91 16.48
CA GLU A 30 -0.75 -15.54 16.30
C GLU A 30 -1.99 -14.70 16.01
N PHE A 31 -2.44 -13.95 17.01
CA PHE A 31 -3.60 -13.08 16.88
C PHE A 31 -3.30 -11.95 15.91
N LEU A 32 -4.16 -11.78 14.89
CA LEU A 32 -4.11 -10.65 13.97
C LEU A 32 -4.32 -9.32 14.71
N ASP A 33 -3.68 -8.27 14.22
CA ASP A 33 -4.01 -6.90 14.63
C ASP A 33 -5.47 -6.55 14.28
N PRO A 34 -6.16 -5.71 15.09
CA PRO A 34 -7.58 -5.41 14.90
C PRO A 34 -7.89 -4.79 13.54
N GLU A 35 -7.01 -3.96 12.98
CA GLU A 35 -7.19 -3.35 11.65
C GLU A 35 -7.11 -4.39 10.51
N ILE A 36 -6.37 -5.47 10.71
CA ILE A 36 -6.25 -6.59 9.77
C ILE A 36 -7.43 -7.56 9.95
N ALA A 37 -7.81 -7.82 11.20
CA ALA A 37 -8.92 -8.70 11.56
C ALA A 37 -10.29 -8.10 11.16
N PHE A 38 -10.44 -6.77 11.21
CA PHE A 38 -11.69 -6.05 10.98
C PHE A 38 -11.48 -4.90 9.99
N LYS A 39 -11.31 -5.22 8.70
CA LYS A 39 -11.05 -4.21 7.67
C LYS A 39 -12.30 -3.37 7.40
N PHE A 40 -12.30 -2.13 7.90
CA PHE A 40 -13.36 -1.16 7.69
C PHE A 40 -13.22 -0.43 6.35
N SER A 41 -14.34 -0.21 5.68
CA SER A 41 -14.47 0.65 4.50
C SER A 41 -15.85 1.30 4.49
N ALA A 42 -15.97 2.50 3.93
CA ALA A 42 -17.27 3.12 3.71
C ALA A 42 -17.33 3.85 2.38
N ARG A 43 -18.52 3.88 1.78
CA ARG A 43 -18.79 4.57 0.51
C ARG A 43 -20.21 5.12 0.47
N ALA A 44 -20.46 6.12 -0.35
CA ALA A 44 -21.82 6.53 -0.67
C ALA A 44 -22.43 5.52 -1.67
N LEU A 45 -23.61 4.97 -1.36
CA LEU A 45 -24.39 4.16 -2.31
C LEU A 45 -25.21 5.05 -3.24
N ASP A 46 -25.76 6.13 -2.68
CA ASP A 46 -26.56 7.12 -3.37
C ASP A 46 -26.42 8.48 -2.65
N ALA A 47 -27.18 9.49 -3.10
CA ALA A 47 -27.12 10.83 -2.55
C ALA A 47 -27.51 10.92 -1.05
N ASN A 48 -28.29 9.95 -0.53
CA ASN A 48 -28.86 9.96 0.81
C ASN A 48 -28.54 8.68 1.61
N THR A 49 -27.71 7.77 1.11
CA THR A 49 -27.38 6.51 1.80
C THR A 49 -25.88 6.23 1.72
N LEU A 50 -25.26 6.03 2.89
CA LEU A 50 -23.90 5.53 3.00
C LEU A 50 -23.91 4.02 3.29
N GLU A 51 -22.96 3.28 2.72
CA GLU A 51 -22.67 1.89 3.09
C GLU A 51 -21.39 1.86 3.92
N ALA A 52 -21.49 1.37 5.15
CA ALA A 52 -20.36 1.01 5.99
C ALA A 52 -20.16 -0.51 5.93
N ARG A 53 -18.97 -0.96 5.55
CA ARG A 53 -18.64 -2.37 5.36
C ARG A 53 -17.42 -2.77 6.18
N TRP A 54 -17.53 -3.91 6.88
CA TRP A 54 -16.41 -4.57 7.53
C TRP A 54 -16.18 -5.95 6.93
N GLN A 55 -14.95 -6.21 6.50
CA GLN A 55 -14.49 -7.56 6.17
C GLN A 55 -13.81 -8.15 7.41
N ILE A 56 -14.34 -9.28 7.89
CA ILE A 56 -13.94 -9.91 9.15
C ILE A 56 -13.14 -11.16 8.82
N ALA A 57 -11.91 -11.25 9.33
CA ALA A 57 -11.04 -12.41 9.12
C ALA A 57 -11.66 -13.71 9.69
N ASP A 58 -11.24 -14.85 9.13
CA ASP A 58 -11.68 -16.16 9.62
C ASP A 58 -11.21 -16.38 11.07
N GLY A 59 -12.09 -16.94 11.90
CA GLY A 59 -11.85 -17.07 13.35
C GLY A 59 -12.21 -15.82 14.17
N TYR A 60 -12.68 -14.74 13.54
CA TYR A 60 -13.09 -13.50 14.22
C TYR A 60 -14.60 -13.24 14.07
N TYR A 61 -15.15 -12.42 14.97
CA TYR A 61 -16.54 -11.96 14.95
C TYR A 61 -16.69 -10.57 15.55
N MET A 62 -17.75 -9.86 15.13
CA MET A 62 -18.09 -8.52 15.63
C MET A 62 -19.49 -8.50 16.24
N TYR A 63 -19.69 -7.69 17.29
CA TYR A 63 -20.97 -7.60 17.98
C TYR A 63 -21.91 -6.58 17.33
N ARG A 64 -23.16 -7.00 17.05
CA ARG A 64 -24.17 -6.15 16.40
C ARG A 64 -24.53 -4.91 17.21
N ASP A 65 -24.60 -5.03 18.53
CA ASP A 65 -24.98 -3.96 19.46
C ASP A 65 -23.84 -2.99 19.77
N LYS A 66 -22.61 -3.27 19.29
CA LYS A 66 -21.43 -2.44 19.53
C LYS A 66 -21.06 -1.52 18.36
N PHE A 67 -21.88 -1.48 17.31
CA PHE A 67 -21.72 -0.50 16.24
C PHE A 67 -22.35 0.84 16.64
N LYS A 68 -21.53 1.90 16.66
CA LYS A 68 -22.00 3.29 16.82
C LYS A 68 -21.56 4.10 15.61
N PHE A 69 -22.41 5.03 15.21
CA PHE A 69 -22.21 5.85 14.02
C PHE A 69 -22.46 7.31 14.36
N ALA A 70 -21.57 8.18 13.91
CA ALA A 70 -21.72 9.62 13.96
C ALA A 70 -21.29 10.21 12.61
N VAL A 71 -21.98 11.26 12.18
CA VAL A 71 -21.74 11.91 10.90
C VAL A 71 -21.56 13.41 11.12
N GLU A 72 -20.54 13.98 10.50
CA GLU A 72 -20.30 15.42 10.43
C GLU A 72 -20.57 15.90 9.00
N GLY A 73 -21.33 17.00 8.86
CA GLY A 73 -21.77 17.53 7.56
C GLY A 73 -23.15 17.05 7.10
N ALA A 74 -23.82 16.19 7.88
CA ALA A 74 -25.21 15.78 7.67
C ALA A 74 -25.85 15.25 8.97
N SER A 75 -27.17 15.11 8.96
CA SER A 75 -27.91 14.37 9.99
C SER A 75 -27.94 12.89 9.64
N LEU A 76 -27.65 12.02 10.61
CA LEU A 76 -27.69 10.57 10.43
C LEU A 76 -29.10 10.05 10.75
N GLY A 77 -29.72 9.33 9.81
CA GLY A 77 -30.95 8.57 10.02
C GLY A 77 -30.70 7.23 10.72
N ALA A 78 -31.76 6.47 10.97
CA ALA A 78 -31.66 5.19 11.69
C ALA A 78 -30.78 4.18 10.90
N PRO A 79 -29.66 3.68 11.49
CA PRO A 79 -28.82 2.66 10.86
C PRO A 79 -29.60 1.36 10.58
N LYS A 80 -29.50 0.84 9.36
CA LYS A 80 -30.10 -0.44 8.98
C LYS A 80 -29.08 -1.56 9.13
N LEU A 81 -29.01 -2.14 10.32
CA LEU A 81 -28.14 -3.29 10.60
C LEU A 81 -28.81 -4.60 10.13
N PRO A 82 -28.12 -5.43 9.31
CA PRO A 82 -28.66 -6.72 8.86
C PRO A 82 -28.85 -7.69 10.03
N ALA A 83 -29.61 -8.76 9.83
CA ALA A 83 -29.67 -9.84 10.82
C ALA A 83 -28.32 -10.55 10.91
N GLY A 84 -27.79 -10.66 12.12
CA GLY A 84 -26.60 -11.43 12.48
C GLY A 84 -26.95 -12.81 13.02
N LYS A 85 -25.95 -13.52 13.53
CA LYS A 85 -26.11 -14.84 14.12
C LYS A 85 -26.05 -14.74 15.63
N ILE A 86 -27.02 -15.34 16.31
CA ILE A 86 -27.01 -15.42 17.78
C ILE A 86 -25.88 -16.37 18.18
N LYS A 87 -24.98 -15.88 19.03
CA LYS A 87 -23.93 -16.63 19.70
C LYS A 87 -24.09 -16.43 21.21
N GLU A 88 -23.84 -17.49 21.96
CA GLU A 88 -23.68 -17.40 23.41
C GLU A 88 -22.20 -17.17 23.68
N ASP A 89 -21.89 -15.99 24.20
CA ASP A 89 -20.55 -15.52 24.52
C ASP A 89 -20.36 -15.54 26.04
N GLU A 90 -19.19 -15.97 26.49
CA GLU A 90 -18.92 -16.15 27.93
C GLU A 90 -18.85 -14.81 28.68
N ASN A 91 -18.48 -13.71 27.99
CA ASN A 91 -18.36 -12.39 28.59
C ASN A 91 -19.66 -11.58 28.50
N PHE A 92 -20.45 -11.79 27.44
CA PHE A 92 -21.62 -10.95 27.15
C PHE A 92 -22.97 -11.72 27.07
N GLY A 93 -22.96 -13.03 27.28
CA GLY A 93 -24.15 -13.88 27.21
C GLY A 93 -24.67 -14.02 25.78
N ARG A 94 -26.00 -14.05 25.61
CA ARG A 94 -26.62 -14.21 24.29
C ARG A 94 -26.56 -12.92 23.49
N VAL A 95 -25.68 -12.88 22.50
CA VAL A 95 -25.39 -11.71 21.65
C VAL A 95 -25.51 -12.05 20.17
N GLU A 96 -25.85 -11.06 19.37
CA GLU A 96 -25.93 -11.21 17.92
C GLU A 96 -24.61 -10.75 17.30
N THR A 97 -24.03 -11.60 16.46
CA THR A 97 -22.67 -11.44 15.94
C THR A 97 -22.63 -11.51 14.41
N TYR A 98 -21.65 -10.85 13.82
CA TYR A 98 -21.33 -10.92 12.39
C TYR A 98 -19.99 -11.60 12.16
N ARG A 99 -19.89 -12.29 11.01
CA ARG A 99 -18.68 -12.98 10.56
C ARG A 99 -18.52 -12.81 9.06
N LYS A 100 -17.28 -12.91 8.57
CA LYS A 100 -16.87 -12.77 7.17
C LYS A 100 -17.09 -11.39 6.57
N ASP A 101 -18.33 -10.93 6.49
CA ASP A 101 -18.70 -9.65 5.88
C ASP A 101 -19.94 -9.08 6.58
N VAL A 102 -19.92 -7.79 6.91
CA VAL A 102 -21.11 -7.06 7.35
C VAL A 102 -21.20 -5.74 6.59
N ARG A 103 -22.40 -5.43 6.08
CA ARG A 103 -22.71 -4.19 5.37
C ARG A 103 -23.89 -3.52 6.05
N ILE A 104 -23.69 -2.28 6.47
CA ILE A 104 -24.67 -1.50 7.21
C ILE A 104 -25.03 -0.28 6.36
N ALA A 105 -26.31 -0.16 6.00
CA ALA A 105 -26.80 1.00 5.28
C ALA A 105 -27.17 2.11 6.29
N LEU A 106 -26.61 3.29 6.08
CA LEU A 106 -26.74 4.47 6.92
C LEU A 106 -27.46 5.56 6.12
N PRO A 107 -28.77 5.73 6.29
CA PRO A 107 -29.50 6.84 5.70
C PRO A 107 -28.96 8.16 6.25
N ILE A 108 -28.76 9.16 5.41
CA ILE A 108 -28.28 10.49 5.78
C ILE A 108 -29.20 11.57 5.23
N GLN A 109 -29.32 12.68 5.95
CA GLN A 109 -30.00 13.90 5.54
C GLN A 109 -28.96 15.00 5.42
N ARG A 110 -28.61 15.35 4.18
CA ARG A 110 -27.54 16.29 3.88
C ARG A 110 -27.88 17.70 4.37
N THR A 111 -26.88 18.37 4.92
CA THR A 111 -26.94 19.82 5.10
C THR A 111 -26.71 20.50 3.75
N ALA A 112 -27.50 21.54 3.44
CA ALA A 112 -27.42 22.23 2.15
C ALA A 112 -25.99 22.71 1.85
N GLY A 113 -25.43 22.29 0.71
CA GLY A 113 -24.07 22.66 0.27
C GLY A 113 -22.94 21.74 0.71
N ALA A 114 -23.20 20.68 1.49
CA ALA A 114 -22.16 19.72 1.89
C ALA A 114 -21.76 18.80 0.71
N THR A 115 -20.52 18.96 0.21
CA THR A 115 -19.91 18.15 -0.86
C THR A 115 -19.13 16.93 -0.32
N SER A 116 -18.79 16.96 0.97
CA SER A 116 -18.19 15.85 1.70
C SER A 116 -18.85 15.68 3.07
N ILE A 117 -18.87 14.44 3.56
CA ILE A 117 -19.29 14.07 4.91
C ILE A 117 -18.16 13.30 5.57
N THR A 118 -17.93 13.54 6.86
CA THR A 118 -17.07 12.66 7.67
C THR A 118 -17.93 11.67 8.43
N LEU A 119 -17.75 10.37 8.18
CA LEU A 119 -18.38 9.29 8.93
C LEU A 119 -17.40 8.80 10.00
N LYS A 120 -17.80 8.92 11.27
CA LYS A 120 -17.13 8.33 12.43
C LYS A 120 -17.88 7.09 12.86
N THR A 121 -17.16 6.00 13.06
CA THR A 121 -17.72 4.72 13.49
C THR A 121 -16.97 4.20 14.70
N VAL A 122 -17.69 3.54 15.60
CA VAL A 122 -17.11 2.77 16.69
C VAL A 122 -17.62 1.34 16.53
N SER A 123 -16.72 0.37 16.63
CA SER A 123 -17.07 -1.05 16.49
C SER A 123 -16.19 -1.92 17.39
N GLN A 124 -16.66 -3.12 17.73
CA GLN A 124 -15.93 -4.03 18.62
C GLN A 124 -16.12 -5.48 18.17
N GLY A 125 -15.05 -6.26 18.25
CA GLY A 125 -15.05 -7.68 17.94
C GLY A 125 -14.09 -8.49 18.79
N CYS A 126 -14.18 -9.81 18.66
CA CYS A 126 -13.33 -10.78 19.36
C CYS A 126 -12.87 -11.89 18.40
N ALA A 127 -11.80 -12.57 18.79
CA ALA A 127 -11.35 -13.83 18.23
C ALA A 127 -12.09 -14.99 18.92
N ASP A 128 -12.36 -16.06 18.18
CA ASP A 128 -12.91 -17.30 18.74
C ASP A 128 -11.96 -17.97 19.74
N ALA A 129 -10.66 -17.69 19.63
CA ALA A 129 -9.62 -18.11 20.56
C ALA A 129 -9.64 -17.36 21.91
N GLY A 130 -10.72 -16.59 22.20
CA GLY A 130 -10.99 -16.00 23.51
C GLY A 130 -10.44 -14.59 23.74
N LEU A 131 -9.83 -13.96 22.73
CA LEU A 131 -9.34 -12.59 22.83
C LEU A 131 -10.38 -11.58 22.33
N CYS A 132 -10.81 -10.67 23.21
CA CYS A 132 -11.68 -9.57 22.84
C CYS A 132 -10.91 -8.26 22.71
N TYR A 133 -11.07 -7.58 21.58
CA TYR A 133 -10.43 -6.29 21.32
C TYR A 133 -11.21 -5.16 22.00
N THR A 134 -10.51 -4.06 22.26
CA THR A 134 -11.14 -2.81 22.73
C THR A 134 -11.99 -2.19 21.61
N PRO A 135 -12.93 -1.28 21.94
CA PRO A 135 -13.67 -0.53 20.93
C PRO A 135 -12.73 0.22 19.97
N GLN A 136 -12.90 -0.01 18.68
CA GLN A 136 -12.10 0.59 17.61
C GLN A 136 -12.86 1.76 17.00
N GLU A 137 -12.21 2.92 16.91
CA GLU A 137 -12.75 4.11 16.27
C GLU A 137 -12.17 4.27 14.87
N ALA A 138 -13.03 4.44 13.87
CA ALA A 138 -12.60 4.71 12.50
C ALA A 138 -13.33 5.93 11.94
N SER A 139 -12.60 6.83 11.29
CA SER A 139 -13.13 8.04 10.67
C SER A 139 -12.76 8.07 9.19
N VAL A 140 -13.76 8.27 8.33
CA VAL A 140 -13.56 8.33 6.87
C VAL A 140 -14.33 9.48 6.27
N SER A 141 -13.66 10.28 5.44
CA SER A 141 -14.30 11.35 4.68
C SER A 141 -14.80 10.81 3.34
N ILE A 142 -16.10 10.93 3.11
CA ILE A 142 -16.80 10.42 1.95
C ILE A 142 -17.29 11.63 1.14
N LYS A 143 -16.81 11.75 -0.10
CA LYS A 143 -17.39 12.70 -1.06
C LYS A 143 -18.76 12.19 -1.48
N LEU A 144 -19.77 13.05 -1.35
CA LEU A 144 -21.12 12.68 -1.72
C LEU A 144 -21.37 13.00 -3.18
N PRO A 145 -22.03 12.12 -3.94
CA PRO A 145 -22.49 12.45 -5.29
C PRO A 145 -23.51 13.58 -5.21
N ASP A 146 -23.45 14.59 -6.09
CA ASP A 146 -24.40 15.71 -6.06
C ASP A 146 -25.86 15.23 -6.15
N VAL A 147 -26.75 15.90 -5.42
CA VAL A 147 -28.20 15.65 -5.48
C VAL A 147 -28.72 16.21 -6.82
N VAL A 148 -28.51 15.48 -7.91
CA VAL A 148 -28.98 15.91 -9.21
C VAL A 148 -30.49 15.70 -9.31
N ALA A 149 -31.25 16.81 -9.27
CA ALA A 149 -32.11 17.03 -10.43
C ALA A 149 -31.16 16.97 -11.64
N ALA A 150 -31.35 15.95 -12.48
CA ALA A 150 -30.53 15.54 -13.62
C ALA A 150 -29.48 16.56 -14.09
N VAL A 151 -28.21 16.13 -14.22
CA VAL A 151 -27.24 16.46 -15.30
C VAL A 151 -25.82 16.02 -14.87
N VAL A 152 -25.27 15.08 -15.64
CA VAL A 152 -23.84 14.90 -16.02
C VAL A 152 -22.77 14.80 -14.92
N ALA A 153 -22.18 13.61 -14.84
CA ALA A 153 -21.03 13.25 -14.02
C ALA A 153 -19.70 13.85 -14.53
N ALA A 154 -18.84 14.26 -13.58
CA ALA A 154 -17.38 14.39 -13.70
C ALA A 154 -16.75 14.32 -12.26
N PRO A 155 -15.44 14.08 -12.09
CA PRO A 155 -14.90 12.76 -11.74
C PRO A 155 -14.35 12.67 -10.30
N ALA A 156 -14.24 11.44 -9.81
CA ALA A 156 -13.53 11.09 -8.59
C ALA A 156 -12.02 11.38 -8.75
N ALA A 157 -11.54 12.33 -7.95
CA ALA A 157 -10.12 12.66 -7.81
C ALA A 157 -9.33 11.45 -7.28
N ALA A 158 -8.32 11.04 -8.05
CA ALA A 158 -7.18 10.27 -7.57
C ALA A 158 -6.44 11.08 -6.50
N ALA A 159 -5.99 10.39 -5.44
CA ALA A 159 -5.11 10.96 -4.43
C ALA A 159 -3.75 11.35 -5.05
N PRO A 160 -3.11 12.44 -4.61
CA PRO A 160 -1.79 12.81 -5.10
C PRO A 160 -0.75 11.82 -4.56
N ALA A 161 -0.07 11.12 -5.46
CA ALA A 161 1.15 10.37 -5.16
C ALA A 161 2.33 11.35 -5.08
N SER A 162 2.48 12.03 -3.95
CA SER A 162 3.68 12.80 -3.63
C SER A 162 4.76 11.85 -3.13
N SER A 163 5.50 11.25 -4.06
CA SER A 163 6.73 10.49 -3.75
C SER A 163 7.93 10.92 -4.59
N VAL A 164 7.82 12.03 -5.33
CA VAL A 164 8.86 12.48 -6.26
C VAL A 164 9.69 13.65 -5.69
N SER A 165 9.23 14.30 -4.61
CA SER A 165 9.86 15.54 -4.12
C SER A 165 11.03 15.31 -3.16
N ALA A 166 11.03 14.23 -2.38
CA ALA A 166 12.14 13.88 -1.49
C ALA A 166 13.38 13.48 -2.29
N LEU A 167 13.18 12.72 -3.37
CA LEU A 167 14.27 12.23 -4.21
C LEU A 167 14.91 13.37 -5.04
N ASP A 168 14.10 14.32 -5.54
CA ASP A 168 14.61 15.50 -6.24
C ASP A 168 15.36 16.49 -5.32
N GLY A 169 14.97 16.60 -4.04
CA GLY A 169 15.71 17.38 -3.05
C GLY A 169 17.11 16.80 -2.75
N LEU A 170 17.21 15.47 -2.67
CA LEU A 170 18.49 14.77 -2.53
C LEU A 170 19.35 14.85 -3.80
N ARG A 171 18.74 14.79 -4.99
CA ARG A 171 19.44 14.94 -6.28
C ARG A 171 20.01 16.35 -6.48
N SER A 172 19.31 17.38 -6.01
CA SER A 172 19.80 18.76 -6.04
C SER A 172 21.06 18.96 -5.18
N LEU A 173 21.27 18.14 -4.15
CA LEU A 173 22.47 18.17 -3.30
C LEU A 173 23.61 17.29 -3.84
N ALA A 174 23.30 16.28 -4.66
CA ALA A 174 24.26 15.31 -5.18
C ALA A 174 24.88 15.69 -6.54
N GLY A 175 24.39 16.74 -7.21
CA GLY A 175 24.78 17.06 -8.59
C GLY A 175 24.22 16.04 -9.58
N ASP A 176 24.00 16.47 -10.82
CA ASP A 176 23.35 15.69 -11.88
C ASP A 176 24.21 14.49 -12.33
N ILE A 177 24.18 13.41 -11.54
CA ILE A 177 24.55 12.08 -11.98
C ILE A 177 23.37 11.54 -12.78
N GLY A 178 23.43 11.70 -14.10
CA GLY A 178 22.36 11.42 -15.08
C GLY A 178 21.69 10.06 -14.90
N MET A 179 20.72 9.99 -14.00
CA MET A 179 19.85 8.85 -13.79
C MET A 179 18.53 9.07 -14.54
N PRO A 180 18.08 8.08 -15.33
CA PRO A 180 16.83 8.19 -16.09
C PRO A 180 15.63 8.39 -15.16
N LYS A 181 14.80 9.38 -15.49
CA LYS A 181 13.59 9.76 -14.74
C LYS A 181 12.50 8.69 -14.96
N LEU A 182 12.17 7.92 -13.92
CA LEU A 182 11.03 7.02 -13.94
C LEU A 182 9.74 7.82 -13.68
N LEU A 183 8.84 7.84 -14.65
CA LEU A 183 7.54 8.52 -14.56
C LEU A 183 6.53 7.67 -13.76
N PRO A 184 5.57 8.28 -13.04
CA PRO A 184 4.47 7.53 -12.45
C PRO A 184 3.56 6.93 -13.52
N PRO A 185 2.81 5.85 -13.22
CA PRO A 185 2.04 5.10 -14.23
C PRO A 185 1.02 5.94 -14.99
N ASP A 186 0.37 6.90 -14.31
CA ASP A 186 -0.64 7.78 -14.90
C ASP A 186 -0.05 8.83 -15.86
N GLU A 187 1.23 9.16 -15.70
CA GLU A 187 1.96 10.03 -16.65
C GLU A 187 2.64 9.21 -17.74
N ALA A 188 3.08 7.99 -17.41
CA ALA A 188 3.74 7.08 -18.34
C ALA A 188 2.80 6.57 -19.43
N PHE A 189 1.54 6.29 -19.07
CA PHE A 189 0.51 5.72 -19.94
C PHE A 189 -0.77 6.57 -19.89
N LEU A 190 -0.93 7.44 -20.88
CA LEU A 190 -2.12 8.25 -21.03
C LEU A 190 -3.15 7.46 -21.84
N VAL A 191 -4.25 7.04 -21.20
CA VAL A 191 -5.28 6.20 -21.82
C VAL A 191 -6.61 6.94 -21.89
N ALA A 192 -7.18 7.03 -23.08
CA ALA A 192 -8.48 7.63 -23.33
C ALA A 192 -9.44 6.60 -23.95
N ALA A 193 -10.73 6.73 -23.65
CA ALA A 193 -11.77 5.87 -24.21
C ALA A 193 -12.84 6.74 -24.89
N ALA A 194 -13.27 6.32 -26.08
CA ALA A 194 -14.33 6.96 -26.84
C ALA A 194 -15.24 5.90 -27.48
N MET A 195 -16.51 6.24 -27.70
CA MET A 195 -17.44 5.39 -28.47
C MET A 195 -17.66 6.01 -29.85
N PRO A 196 -16.95 5.55 -30.91
CA PRO A 196 -17.21 6.02 -32.27
C PRO A 196 -18.59 5.60 -32.80
N ASP A 197 -19.11 4.47 -32.31
CA ASP A 197 -20.43 3.95 -32.64
C ASP A 197 -21.08 3.28 -31.42
N ALA A 198 -22.36 2.88 -31.55
CA ALA A 198 -23.13 2.31 -30.44
C ALA A 198 -22.65 0.92 -29.98
N GLN A 199 -21.80 0.24 -30.74
CA GLN A 199 -21.36 -1.14 -30.48
C GLN A 199 -19.83 -1.28 -30.33
N THR A 200 -19.05 -0.24 -30.65
CA THR A 200 -17.59 -0.26 -30.61
C THR A 200 -17.09 0.81 -29.65
N VAL A 201 -16.20 0.40 -28.75
CA VAL A 201 -15.42 1.31 -27.90
C VAL A 201 -14.00 1.36 -28.43
N LYS A 202 -13.51 2.55 -28.73
CA LYS A 202 -12.12 2.82 -29.11
C LYS A 202 -11.34 3.27 -27.88
N ILE A 203 -10.25 2.57 -27.57
CA ILE A 203 -9.33 2.92 -26.48
C ILE A 203 -8.01 3.38 -27.10
N ASP A 204 -7.66 4.66 -26.90
CA ASP A 204 -6.43 5.26 -27.38
C ASP A 204 -5.37 5.25 -26.27
N TYR A 205 -4.27 4.54 -26.50
CA TYR A 205 -3.11 4.49 -25.61
C TYR A 205 -2.01 5.41 -26.13
N THR A 206 -1.64 6.40 -25.35
CA THR A 206 -0.53 7.31 -25.61
C THR A 206 0.61 7.01 -24.64
N LEU A 207 1.74 6.56 -25.17
CA LEU A 207 2.91 6.15 -24.41
C LEU A 207 3.96 7.27 -24.41
N THR A 208 4.67 7.40 -23.30
CA THR A 208 5.80 8.31 -23.19
C THR A 208 7.09 7.68 -23.72
N PRO A 209 8.11 8.49 -24.08
CA PRO A 209 9.42 7.97 -24.45
C PRO A 209 9.93 6.97 -23.41
N ASP A 210 10.59 5.92 -23.89
CA ASP A 210 11.16 4.86 -23.05
C ASP A 210 10.14 3.98 -22.30
N THR A 211 8.86 3.98 -22.70
CA THR A 211 7.85 3.05 -22.13
C THR A 211 7.27 2.13 -23.20
N TYR A 212 6.86 0.93 -22.77
CA TYR A 212 6.17 0.00 -23.65
C TYR A 212 5.07 -0.77 -22.90
N LEU A 213 4.01 -1.15 -23.62
CA LEU A 213 2.88 -1.91 -23.09
C LEU A 213 2.87 -3.34 -23.66
N TYR A 214 2.52 -4.32 -22.83
CA TYR A 214 2.37 -5.71 -23.27
C TYR A 214 1.01 -5.95 -23.90
N ARG A 215 1.01 -6.48 -25.13
CA ARG A 215 -0.23 -6.75 -25.87
C ARG A 215 -1.10 -7.80 -25.19
N ASP A 216 -0.49 -8.87 -24.68
CA ASP A 216 -1.18 -9.99 -24.02
C ASP A 216 -1.67 -9.64 -22.60
N LYS A 217 -1.30 -8.48 -22.07
CA LYS A 217 -1.76 -7.97 -20.76
C LYS A 217 -2.84 -6.90 -20.87
N LEU A 218 -3.35 -6.65 -22.08
CA LEU A 218 -4.53 -5.81 -22.30
C LEU A 218 -5.79 -6.66 -22.04
N ALA A 219 -6.61 -6.26 -21.07
CA ALA A 219 -7.88 -6.93 -20.77
C ALA A 219 -9.01 -5.91 -20.61
N TYR A 220 -10.20 -6.24 -21.13
CA TYR A 220 -11.37 -5.36 -21.13
C TYR A 220 -12.58 -6.10 -20.57
N ILE A 221 -13.25 -5.52 -19.58
CA ILE A 221 -14.41 -6.11 -18.91
C ILE A 221 -15.51 -5.05 -18.79
N VAL A 222 -16.72 -5.37 -19.25
CA VAL A 222 -17.89 -4.52 -19.03
C VAL A 222 -18.40 -4.77 -17.61
N LYS A 223 -18.45 -3.72 -16.78
CA LYS A 223 -19.01 -3.76 -15.41
C LYS A 223 -20.49 -3.43 -15.41
N SER A 224 -20.91 -2.54 -16.31
CA SER A 224 -22.29 -2.12 -16.47
C SER A 224 -22.55 -1.72 -17.92
N PRO A 225 -23.71 -2.07 -18.50
CA PRO A 225 -24.76 -2.90 -17.93
C PRO A 225 -24.37 -4.39 -18.00
N ALA A 226 -24.88 -5.22 -17.07
CA ALA A 226 -24.41 -6.60 -16.88
C ALA A 226 -24.76 -7.56 -18.05
N ASP A 227 -25.70 -7.17 -18.90
CA ASP A 227 -26.13 -7.92 -20.07
C ASP A 227 -25.23 -7.67 -21.31
N VAL A 228 -24.34 -6.68 -21.25
CA VAL A 228 -23.38 -6.38 -22.31
C VAL A 228 -22.02 -6.98 -21.96
N LYS A 229 -21.41 -7.69 -22.90
CA LYS A 229 -20.07 -8.28 -22.76
C LYS A 229 -19.16 -7.82 -23.90
N VAL A 230 -17.86 -7.97 -23.71
CA VAL A 230 -16.89 -7.80 -24.78
C VAL A 230 -16.99 -9.01 -25.71
N ALA A 231 -17.32 -8.79 -26.99
CA ALA A 231 -17.44 -9.84 -28.00
C ALA A 231 -16.13 -10.06 -28.76
N LYS A 232 -15.43 -8.97 -29.11
CA LYS A 232 -14.15 -9.02 -29.81
C LYS A 232 -13.28 -7.84 -29.39
N VAL A 233 -11.97 -8.06 -29.27
CA VAL A 233 -10.97 -7.01 -29.10
C VAL A 233 -10.05 -7.06 -30.30
N ASP A 234 -9.96 -5.96 -31.03
CA ASP A 234 -9.08 -5.79 -32.17
C ASP A 234 -7.95 -4.83 -31.78
N THR A 235 -6.72 -5.31 -31.86
CA THR A 235 -5.51 -4.57 -31.52
C THR A 235 -4.54 -4.64 -32.70
N PRO A 236 -3.80 -3.57 -33.02
CA PRO A 236 -2.78 -3.62 -34.06
C PRO A 236 -1.68 -4.63 -33.71
N ALA A 237 -0.89 -5.06 -34.70
CA ALA A 237 0.26 -5.91 -34.44
C ALA A 237 1.30 -5.16 -33.58
N GLY A 238 1.85 -5.82 -32.56
CA GLY A 238 2.93 -5.28 -31.73
C GLY A 238 4.30 -5.71 -32.23
N ASP A 239 5.35 -5.07 -31.71
CA ASP A 239 6.73 -5.49 -31.93
C ASP A 239 7.04 -6.70 -31.05
N VAL A 240 7.67 -7.74 -31.61
CA VAL A 240 8.10 -8.88 -30.80
C VAL A 240 9.37 -8.51 -30.05
N LYS A 241 9.30 -8.52 -28.72
CA LYS A 241 10.41 -8.28 -27.81
C LYS A 241 10.65 -9.52 -26.96
N GLU A 242 11.92 -9.82 -26.71
CA GLU A 242 12.31 -10.84 -25.75
C GLU A 242 12.55 -10.16 -24.41
N ASP A 243 11.60 -10.32 -23.50
CA ASP A 243 11.67 -9.75 -22.16
C ASP A 243 12.34 -10.73 -21.18
N PRO A 244 13.29 -10.28 -20.34
CA PRO A 244 13.98 -11.16 -19.39
C PRO A 244 13.05 -11.82 -18.36
N THR A 245 11.90 -11.22 -18.05
CA THR A 245 10.94 -11.68 -17.05
C THR A 245 9.85 -12.54 -17.68
N PHE A 246 9.37 -12.16 -18.86
CA PHE A 246 8.18 -12.76 -19.49
C PHE A 246 8.48 -13.56 -20.78
N GLY A 247 9.73 -13.57 -21.25
CA GLY A 247 10.13 -14.24 -22.49
C GLY A 247 9.68 -13.50 -23.75
N ARG A 248 9.46 -14.24 -24.85
CA ARG A 248 9.06 -13.67 -26.14
C ARG A 248 7.61 -13.18 -26.07
N THR A 249 7.44 -11.86 -26.08
CA THR A 249 6.14 -11.18 -25.96
C THR A 249 5.98 -10.12 -27.04
N GLU A 250 4.74 -9.80 -27.39
CA GLU A 250 4.43 -8.67 -28.28
C GLU A 250 4.20 -7.41 -27.44
N VAL A 251 4.88 -6.33 -27.78
CA VAL A 251 4.84 -5.07 -27.05
C VAL A 251 4.57 -3.89 -27.98
N TYR A 252 4.02 -2.81 -27.43
CA TYR A 252 3.81 -1.55 -28.11
C TYR A 252 4.75 -0.50 -27.55
N HIS A 253 5.65 0.03 -28.38
CA HIS A 253 6.50 1.18 -28.04
C HIS A 253 5.91 2.51 -28.52
N GLN A 254 4.91 2.44 -29.39
CA GLN A 254 4.26 3.59 -30.00
C GLN A 254 2.79 3.66 -29.61
N ASN A 255 2.22 4.86 -29.74
CA ASN A 255 0.81 5.09 -29.51
C ASN A 255 -0.02 4.19 -30.41
N PHE A 256 -1.06 3.60 -29.85
CA PHE A 256 -1.93 2.68 -30.57
C PHE A 256 -3.36 2.79 -30.07
N ALA A 257 -4.30 2.33 -30.90
CA ALA A 257 -5.70 2.25 -30.54
C ALA A 257 -6.18 0.80 -30.53
N ALA A 258 -6.88 0.40 -29.49
CA ALA A 258 -7.60 -0.86 -29.42
C ALA A 258 -9.10 -0.63 -29.70
N SER A 259 -9.70 -1.47 -30.52
CA SER A 259 -11.14 -1.43 -30.80
C SER A 259 -11.83 -2.60 -30.11
N VAL A 260 -12.70 -2.30 -29.15
CA VAL A 260 -13.45 -3.26 -28.35
C VAL A 260 -14.89 -3.31 -28.86
N THR A 261 -15.26 -4.40 -29.51
CA THR A 261 -16.64 -4.64 -29.98
C THR A 261 -17.47 -5.29 -28.88
N LEU A 262 -18.62 -4.69 -28.57
CA LEU A 262 -19.59 -5.16 -27.59
C LEU A 262 -20.49 -6.27 -28.18
N SER A 263 -21.09 -7.08 -27.31
CA SER A 263 -22.00 -8.16 -27.67
C SER A 263 -23.31 -7.70 -28.31
N ARG A 264 -23.71 -6.45 -28.04
CA ARG A 264 -24.85 -5.76 -28.67
C ARG A 264 -24.57 -4.27 -28.76
N ALA A 265 -25.26 -3.60 -29.67
CA ALA A 265 -25.32 -2.14 -29.67
C ALA A 265 -26.01 -1.62 -28.40
N LEU A 266 -25.50 -0.52 -27.86
CA LEU A 266 -26.10 0.24 -26.77
C LEU A 266 -27.25 1.10 -27.29
N ALA A 267 -28.32 1.20 -26.51
CA ALA A 267 -29.40 2.14 -26.77
C ALA A 267 -28.91 3.60 -26.64
N ALA A 268 -29.59 4.52 -27.31
CA ALA A 268 -29.24 5.93 -27.24
C ALA A 268 -29.32 6.45 -25.79
N GLY A 269 -28.24 7.05 -25.30
CA GLY A 269 -28.14 7.52 -23.92
C GLY A 269 -27.90 6.42 -22.87
N GLU A 270 -27.72 5.17 -23.29
CA GLU A 270 -27.34 4.08 -22.39
C GLU A 270 -25.89 4.27 -21.91
N GLN A 271 -25.68 4.10 -20.59
CA GLN A 271 -24.36 4.23 -19.96
C GLN A 271 -23.65 2.88 -19.92
N LEU A 272 -22.40 2.87 -20.36
CA LEU A 272 -21.48 1.75 -20.31
C LEU A 272 -20.33 2.07 -19.36
N VAL A 273 -20.01 1.17 -18.44
CA VAL A 273 -18.81 1.23 -17.61
C VAL A 273 -17.88 0.11 -18.05
N LEU A 274 -16.81 0.47 -18.74
CA LEU A 274 -15.79 -0.45 -19.23
C LEU A 274 -14.54 -0.38 -18.34
N GLU A 275 -14.19 -1.49 -17.67
CA GLU A 275 -12.90 -1.65 -16.99
C GLU A 275 -11.86 -2.11 -18.02
N ALA A 276 -10.84 -1.30 -18.25
CA ALA A 276 -9.65 -1.67 -19.01
C ALA A 276 -8.49 -1.92 -18.05
N THR A 277 -7.77 -3.02 -18.27
CA THR A 277 -6.57 -3.41 -17.55
C THR A 277 -5.40 -3.46 -18.50
N TRP A 278 -4.26 -2.90 -18.12
CA TRP A 278 -3.02 -2.98 -18.90
C TRP A 278 -1.79 -3.06 -18.00
N GLN A 279 -0.68 -3.50 -18.60
CA GLN A 279 0.61 -3.56 -17.94
C GLN A 279 1.71 -3.15 -18.91
N GLY A 280 2.70 -2.40 -18.42
CA GLY A 280 3.85 -1.97 -19.21
C GLY A 280 5.09 -1.83 -18.36
N CYS A 281 6.21 -1.54 -19.03
CA CYS A 281 7.49 -1.28 -18.38
C CYS A 281 8.15 -0.05 -18.99
N ASN A 282 9.06 0.54 -18.21
CA ASN A 282 10.02 1.50 -18.71
C ASN A 282 11.25 0.75 -19.26
N GLY A 283 11.51 0.88 -20.55
CA GLY A 283 12.61 0.23 -21.25
C GLY A 283 14.00 0.84 -20.96
N ALA A 284 14.08 2.12 -20.58
CA ALA A 284 15.35 2.75 -20.23
C ALA A 284 15.83 2.37 -18.81
N VAL A 285 14.90 2.24 -17.86
CA VAL A 285 15.20 1.86 -16.47
C VAL A 285 15.09 0.35 -16.24
N GLY A 286 14.39 -0.38 -17.11
CA GLY A 286 14.14 -1.81 -16.98
C GLY A 286 13.14 -2.18 -15.88
N VAL A 287 12.24 -1.24 -15.52
CA VAL A 287 11.27 -1.41 -14.42
C VAL A 287 9.87 -1.60 -14.99
N CYS A 288 9.18 -2.65 -14.52
CA CYS A 288 7.80 -2.93 -14.90
C CYS A 288 6.80 -2.41 -13.87
N TYR A 289 5.73 -1.79 -14.36
CA TYR A 289 4.62 -1.34 -13.53
C TYR A 289 3.68 -2.52 -13.21
N PRO A 290 3.02 -2.53 -12.05
CA PRO A 290 1.98 -3.53 -11.74
C PRO A 290 0.77 -3.37 -12.69
N PRO A 291 -0.10 -4.38 -12.83
CA PRO A 291 -1.31 -4.27 -13.65
C PRO A 291 -2.23 -3.13 -13.19
N ILE A 292 -2.48 -2.19 -14.08
CA ILE A 292 -3.28 -0.99 -13.82
C ILE A 292 -4.70 -1.25 -14.31
N LYS A 293 -5.70 -0.98 -13.47
CA LYS A 293 -7.12 -1.07 -13.82
C LYS A 293 -7.74 0.32 -13.84
N ARG A 294 -8.43 0.68 -14.91
CA ARG A 294 -9.18 1.94 -15.03
C ARG A 294 -10.57 1.68 -15.57
N GLU A 295 -11.55 2.34 -14.98
CA GLU A 295 -12.94 2.31 -15.42
C GLU A 295 -13.25 3.54 -16.27
N PHE A 296 -13.83 3.30 -17.43
CA PHE A 296 -14.25 4.33 -18.39
C PHE A 296 -15.78 4.36 -18.46
N PRO A 297 -16.44 5.36 -17.87
CA PRO A 297 -17.85 5.61 -18.09
C PRO A 297 -18.03 6.24 -19.48
N LEU A 298 -18.79 5.58 -20.33
CA LEU A 298 -19.07 5.96 -21.70
C LEU A 298 -20.58 6.03 -21.90
N VAL A 299 -21.03 6.92 -22.78
CA VAL A 299 -22.44 7.03 -23.17
C VAL A 299 -22.52 6.87 -24.67
N SER A 300 -23.46 6.05 -25.13
CA SER A 300 -23.78 5.96 -26.55
C SER A 300 -24.37 7.30 -27.01
N ALA A 301 -23.51 8.16 -27.56
CA ALA A 301 -23.92 9.37 -28.25
C ALA A 301 -24.25 8.98 -29.70
N GLY A 302 -25.52 9.14 -30.09
CA GLY A 302 -25.91 9.10 -31.48
C GLY A 302 -25.27 10.27 -32.22
N GLY A 303 -24.08 10.07 -32.76
CA GLY A 303 -23.34 11.08 -33.54
C GLY A 303 -22.25 11.82 -32.76
N ALA A 304 -21.11 11.97 -33.43
CA ALA A 304 -19.83 12.41 -32.91
C ALA A 304 -19.86 13.73 -32.09
N VAL A 305 -19.17 13.72 -30.94
CA VAL A 305 -18.54 14.93 -30.37
C VAL A 305 -17.26 14.55 -29.61
N ALA A 306 -16.19 15.28 -29.93
CA ALA A 306 -14.86 15.19 -29.36
C ALA A 306 -14.85 15.68 -27.90
N ALA A 307 -14.09 15.00 -27.03
CA ALA A 307 -13.82 15.46 -25.67
C ALA A 307 -12.66 16.46 -25.68
N THR A 308 -12.94 17.69 -25.27
CA THR A 308 -11.99 18.79 -25.15
C THR A 308 -11.11 18.61 -23.92
N ALA A 309 -9.79 18.68 -24.07
CA ALA A 309 -8.86 18.82 -22.96
C ALA A 309 -9.01 20.22 -22.32
N VAL A 310 -9.05 20.29 -20.99
CA VAL A 310 -8.96 21.55 -20.25
C VAL A 310 -7.77 21.45 -19.30
N ALA A 311 -6.75 22.26 -19.57
CA ALA A 311 -5.72 22.63 -18.62
C ALA A 311 -6.29 23.65 -17.64
N VAL A 312 -5.98 23.51 -16.34
CA VAL A 312 -6.24 24.56 -15.34
C VAL A 312 -5.02 24.75 -14.46
N SER A 313 -4.39 25.92 -14.63
CA SER A 313 -3.56 26.57 -13.63
C SER A 313 -4.48 27.36 -12.68
N GLY A 314 -4.18 27.38 -11.38
CA GLY A 314 -4.94 28.19 -10.42
C GLY A 314 -4.53 27.97 -8.97
N ASP A 315 -3.88 29.00 -8.44
CA ASP A 315 -3.17 29.18 -7.17
C ASP A 315 -4.06 29.36 -5.90
N THR A 316 -3.46 29.09 -4.71
CA THR A 316 -3.83 29.55 -3.33
C THR A 316 -5.02 28.87 -2.56
N PRO A 317 -5.02 28.73 -1.20
CA PRO A 317 -4.00 28.36 -0.19
C PRO A 317 -4.40 27.08 0.62
N ALA A 318 -3.42 26.39 1.23
CA ALA A 318 -3.57 25.08 1.87
C ALA A 318 -3.53 25.12 3.42
N GLU A 319 -4.40 24.34 4.11
CA GLU A 319 -4.13 23.69 5.42
C GLU A 319 -5.21 22.64 5.80
N PRO A 320 -4.94 21.60 6.62
CA PRO A 320 -3.93 20.55 6.47
C PRO A 320 -4.59 19.16 6.31
N ALA A 321 -4.20 18.40 5.29
CA ALA A 321 -4.54 16.98 5.14
C ALA A 321 -3.56 16.10 5.92
N ILE A 322 -4.05 15.01 6.51
CA ILE A 322 -3.22 13.90 7.01
C ILE A 322 -2.45 13.35 5.81
N GLU A 323 -1.13 13.42 5.93
CA GLU A 323 -0.13 13.37 4.88
C GLU A 323 0.64 12.05 5.00
N SER A 324 0.97 11.38 3.88
CA SER A 324 1.79 10.16 3.91
C SER A 324 3.12 10.45 4.59
N ASP A 325 3.72 9.49 5.31
CA ASP A 325 4.96 9.74 6.07
C ASP A 325 6.07 10.33 5.18
N THR A 326 6.12 9.92 3.91
CA THR A 326 7.00 10.50 2.90
C THR A 326 6.70 11.98 2.64
N SER A 327 5.43 12.35 2.49
CA SER A 327 5.05 13.75 2.28
C SER A 327 5.20 14.61 3.55
N ARG A 328 5.05 14.04 4.75
CA ARG A 328 5.33 14.71 6.04
C ARG A 328 6.79 15.08 6.17
N ILE A 329 7.68 14.18 5.78
CA ILE A 329 9.12 14.41 5.74
C ILE A 329 9.45 15.45 4.66
N GLU A 330 8.80 15.40 3.49
CA GLU A 330 8.95 16.42 2.43
C GLU A 330 8.50 17.82 2.88
N ARG A 331 7.42 17.95 3.64
CA ARG A 331 6.94 19.24 4.18
C ARG A 331 7.89 19.80 5.24
N VAL A 332 8.42 18.95 6.12
CA VAL A 332 9.44 19.34 7.11
C VAL A 332 10.75 19.77 6.42
N LEU A 333 11.14 19.11 5.32
CA LEU A 333 12.34 19.44 4.56
C LEU A 333 12.18 20.69 3.66
N LYS A 334 11.00 20.90 3.06
CA LYS A 334 10.73 22.07 2.19
C LYS A 334 10.33 23.33 2.96
N GLY A 335 9.66 23.19 4.11
CA GLY A 335 9.18 24.30 4.93
C GLY A 335 9.98 24.59 6.19
N GLY A 336 10.89 23.70 6.60
CA GLY A 336 11.65 23.81 7.84
C GLY A 336 12.97 24.58 7.69
N SER A 337 13.17 25.58 8.56
CA SER A 337 14.50 26.12 8.88
C SER A 337 15.46 24.98 9.29
N PHE A 338 16.77 25.17 9.14
CA PHE A 338 17.81 24.18 9.46
C PHE A 338 17.64 23.51 10.84
N TRP A 339 17.17 24.27 11.84
CA TRP A 339 17.02 23.80 13.23
C TRP A 339 15.85 22.81 13.47
N PRO A 340 14.60 23.08 13.04
CA PRO A 340 13.50 22.14 13.20
C PRO A 340 13.70 20.82 12.44
N VAL A 341 14.41 20.83 11.29
CA VAL A 341 14.79 19.60 10.59
C VAL A 341 15.70 18.75 11.48
N ILE A 342 16.78 19.33 12.02
CA ILE A 342 17.69 18.62 12.92
C ILE A 342 16.96 18.04 14.13
N LEU A 343 16.07 18.81 14.74
CA LEU A 343 15.36 18.38 15.95
C LEU A 343 14.40 17.21 15.65
N THR A 344 13.79 17.20 14.47
CA THR A 344 12.90 16.12 14.02
C THR A 344 13.68 14.84 13.72
N PHE A 345 14.77 14.94 12.95
CA PHE A 345 15.63 13.78 12.66
C PHE A 345 16.31 13.23 13.92
N PHE A 346 16.73 14.10 14.84
CA PHE A 346 17.26 13.70 16.13
C PHE A 346 16.21 12.97 16.98
N GLY A 347 14.98 13.50 17.03
CA GLY A 347 13.87 12.87 17.76
C GLY A 347 13.51 11.49 17.22
N LEU A 348 13.41 11.34 15.89
CA LEU A 348 13.16 10.04 15.25
C LEU A 348 14.33 9.06 15.48
N GLY A 349 15.58 9.53 15.40
CA GLY A 349 16.76 8.73 15.71
C GLY A 349 16.80 8.25 17.16
N LEU A 350 16.39 9.11 18.11
CA LEU A 350 16.27 8.74 19.53
C LEU A 350 15.16 7.70 19.75
N LEU A 351 14.04 7.83 19.03
CA LEU A 351 12.94 6.86 19.09
C LEU A 351 13.37 5.50 18.52
N LEU A 352 14.15 5.50 17.43
CA LEU A 352 14.76 4.30 16.84
C LEU A 352 15.80 3.66 17.77
N ALA A 353 16.50 4.45 18.60
CA ALA A 353 17.45 3.93 19.59
C ALA A 353 16.76 3.18 20.75
N LEU A 354 15.46 3.40 20.97
CA LEU A 354 14.65 2.67 21.96
C LEU A 354 14.13 1.31 21.46
N THR A 355 14.59 0.87 20.28
CA THR A 355 14.21 -0.44 19.72
C THR A 355 14.85 -1.60 20.49
N PRO A 356 14.20 -2.78 20.51
CA PRO A 356 14.65 -3.95 21.28
C PRO A 356 16.05 -4.44 20.89
N CYS A 357 16.59 -4.05 19.73
CA CYS A 357 17.91 -4.44 19.26
C CYS A 357 19.08 -3.72 19.94
N VAL A 358 18.86 -2.52 20.52
CA VAL A 358 19.92 -1.73 21.19
C VAL A 358 20.02 -2.06 22.68
N PHE A 359 18.93 -2.53 23.28
CA PHE A 359 18.85 -2.92 24.69
C PHE A 359 19.89 -3.96 25.13
N PRO A 360 20.19 -5.02 24.34
CA PRO A 360 21.23 -6.00 24.65
C PRO A 360 22.65 -5.42 24.63
N MET A 361 22.87 -4.33 23.90
CA MET A 361 24.19 -3.74 23.72
C MET A 361 24.61 -2.86 24.92
N ILE A 362 23.63 -2.32 25.66
CA ILE A 362 23.86 -1.50 26.86
C ILE A 362 24.55 -2.31 27.97
N PRO A 363 24.10 -3.53 28.34
CA PRO A 363 24.80 -4.40 29.27
C PRO A 363 26.21 -4.81 28.81
N ILE A 364 26.40 -5.04 27.50
CA ILE A 364 27.71 -5.45 26.95
C ILE A 364 28.73 -4.32 27.11
N LEU A 365 28.38 -3.09 26.71
CA LEU A 365 29.27 -1.94 26.87
C LEU A 365 29.49 -1.60 28.36
N SER A 366 28.44 -1.67 29.18
CA SER A 366 28.56 -1.46 30.62
C SER A 366 29.49 -2.51 31.26
N GLY A 367 29.39 -3.78 30.85
CA GLY A 367 30.26 -4.86 31.31
C GLY A 367 31.72 -4.71 30.85
N ILE A 368 31.95 -4.27 29.62
CA ILE A 368 33.32 -4.05 29.09
C ILE A 368 33.98 -2.84 29.77
N ILE A 369 33.25 -1.74 29.95
CA ILE A 369 33.78 -0.49 30.53
C ILE A 369 33.93 -0.60 32.05
N ALA A 370 32.99 -1.24 32.76
CA ALA A 370 33.08 -1.45 34.20
C ALA A 370 34.04 -2.61 34.58
N GLY A 371 34.35 -3.51 33.64
CA GLY A 371 35.25 -4.65 33.83
C GLY A 371 36.74 -4.32 33.75
N GLN A 372 37.14 -3.17 33.16
CA GLN A 372 38.55 -2.77 33.05
C GLN A 372 39.10 -2.21 34.36
N LYS A 373 39.61 -3.10 35.21
CA LYS A 373 40.32 -2.79 36.46
C LYS A 373 41.75 -2.26 36.17
N LYS A 374 41.88 -0.96 35.91
CA LYS A 374 42.97 -0.06 36.37
C LYS A 374 42.86 1.32 35.69
N ASP A 375 42.69 2.36 36.52
CA ASP A 375 42.80 3.80 36.23
C ASP A 375 42.00 4.36 35.03
N LEU A 376 40.70 4.05 34.99
CA LEU A 376 39.76 4.78 34.14
C LEU A 376 39.50 6.18 34.72
N THR A 377 40.20 7.19 34.22
CA THR A 377 39.86 8.60 34.42
C THR A 377 38.51 8.91 33.74
N LYS A 378 37.68 9.78 34.34
CA LYS A 378 36.36 10.18 33.80
C LYS A 378 36.41 10.60 32.32
N MET A 379 37.52 11.21 31.90
CA MET A 379 37.79 11.63 30.53
C MET A 379 37.98 10.46 29.57
N SER A 380 38.64 9.38 29.98
CA SER A 380 38.93 8.22 29.14
C SER A 380 37.67 7.43 28.81
N GLY A 381 36.77 7.25 29.78
CA GLY A 381 35.46 6.63 29.53
C GLY A 381 34.57 7.47 28.61
N PHE A 382 34.61 8.80 28.75
CA PHE A 382 33.91 9.72 27.85
C PHE A 382 34.49 9.68 26.43
N LEU A 383 35.82 9.71 26.28
CA LEU A 383 36.48 9.68 24.98
C LEU A 383 36.23 8.36 24.24
N LEU A 384 36.24 7.24 24.97
CA LEU A 384 35.98 5.91 24.40
C LEU A 384 34.53 5.78 23.91
N SER A 385 33.58 6.32 24.70
CA SER A 385 32.16 6.37 24.32
C SER A 385 31.94 7.29 23.11
N LEU A 386 32.61 8.44 23.07
CA LEU A 386 32.55 9.37 21.94
C LEU A 386 33.09 8.74 20.65
N ALA A 387 34.25 8.08 20.71
CA ALA A 387 34.85 7.40 19.56
C ALA A 387 33.95 6.28 19.03
N TYR A 388 33.34 5.50 19.92
CA TYR A 388 32.39 4.45 19.56
C TYR A 388 31.14 5.00 18.87
N VAL A 389 30.50 6.02 19.45
CA VAL A 389 29.30 6.66 18.88
C VAL A 389 29.61 7.30 17.53
N MET A 390 30.76 7.97 17.41
CA MET A 390 31.17 8.59 16.15
C MET A 390 31.40 7.56 15.04
N GLY A 391 32.02 6.41 15.38
CA GLY A 391 32.22 5.32 14.44
C GLY A 391 30.90 4.72 13.94
N MET A 392 29.95 4.47 14.85
CA MET A 392 28.62 3.98 14.49
C MET A 392 27.83 5.00 13.68
N ALA A 393 27.89 6.28 14.06
CA ALA A 393 27.21 7.36 13.34
C ALA A 393 27.72 7.51 11.90
N ILE A 394 29.05 7.51 11.69
CA ILE A 394 29.64 7.59 10.35
C ILE A 394 29.24 6.36 9.51
N THR A 395 29.29 5.16 10.10
CA THR A 395 28.97 3.93 9.37
C THR A 395 27.50 3.90 8.92
N TYR A 396 26.56 4.26 9.81
CA TYR A 396 25.15 4.32 9.45
C TYR A 396 24.83 5.48 8.50
N ALA A 397 25.51 6.63 8.63
CA ALA A 397 25.37 7.73 7.69
C ALA A 397 25.83 7.31 6.28
N LEU A 398 26.98 6.65 6.16
CA LEU A 398 27.48 6.14 4.88
C LEU A 398 26.55 5.07 4.30
N ALA A 399 26.04 4.16 5.13
CA ALA A 399 25.06 3.15 4.69
C ALA A 399 23.75 3.81 4.21
N GLY A 400 23.27 4.83 4.91
CA GLY A 400 22.09 5.60 4.52
C GLY A 400 22.29 6.36 3.22
N VAL A 401 23.45 6.99 3.02
CA VAL A 401 23.82 7.66 1.76
C VAL A 401 23.94 6.65 0.62
N ALA A 402 24.58 5.49 0.86
CA ALA A 402 24.67 4.42 -0.14
C ALA A 402 23.28 3.88 -0.51
N ALA A 403 22.38 3.69 0.46
CA ALA A 403 21.00 3.28 0.22
C ALA A 403 20.21 4.35 -0.57
N ALA A 404 20.36 5.62 -0.23
CA ALA A 404 19.72 6.73 -0.93
C ALA A 404 20.22 6.86 -2.38
N LEU A 405 21.53 6.71 -2.60
CA LEU A 405 22.16 6.75 -3.94
C LEU A 405 21.83 5.51 -4.78
N SER A 406 21.68 4.35 -4.15
CA SER A 406 21.32 3.10 -4.83
C SER A 406 19.88 3.11 -5.37
N GLY A 407 19.04 4.05 -4.90
CA GLY A 407 17.69 4.25 -5.42
C GLY A 407 16.84 2.98 -5.40
N THR A 408 16.28 2.62 -6.56
CA THR A 408 15.35 1.50 -6.72
C THR A 408 16.01 0.11 -6.67
N LEU A 409 17.35 0.03 -6.76
CA LEU A 409 18.10 -1.24 -6.72
C LEU A 409 18.00 -1.91 -5.36
N LEU A 410 18.02 -1.14 -4.27
CA LEU A 410 17.90 -1.69 -2.93
C LEU A 410 16.50 -2.24 -2.66
N SER A 411 15.47 -1.58 -3.18
CA SER A 411 14.08 -2.04 -3.06
C SER A 411 13.84 -3.34 -3.84
N ASN A 412 14.37 -3.45 -5.07
CA ASN A 412 14.29 -4.66 -5.87
C ASN A 412 15.11 -5.81 -5.24
N ALA A 413 16.27 -5.51 -4.66
CA ALA A 413 17.08 -6.49 -3.95
C ALA A 413 16.39 -7.01 -2.69
N LEU A 414 15.77 -6.14 -1.87
CA LEU A 414 15.06 -6.54 -0.65
C LEU A 414 13.74 -7.27 -0.93
N GLN A 415 13.16 -7.12 -2.12
CA GLN A 415 11.98 -7.86 -2.56
C GLN A 415 12.33 -9.19 -3.24
N ASN A 416 13.60 -9.43 -3.57
CA ASN A 416 14.02 -10.68 -4.20
C ASN A 416 14.09 -11.81 -3.13
N PRO A 417 13.37 -12.92 -3.31
CA PRO A 417 13.32 -14.02 -2.35
C PRO A 417 14.71 -14.63 -2.08
N VAL A 418 15.62 -14.58 -3.04
CA VAL A 418 17.00 -15.10 -2.88
C VAL A 418 17.81 -14.22 -1.94
N ALA A 419 17.67 -12.89 -2.01
CA ALA A 419 18.40 -11.97 -1.15
C ALA A 419 17.90 -12.04 0.31
N LEU A 420 16.58 -12.14 0.50
CA LEU A 420 15.99 -12.38 1.82
C LEU A 420 16.43 -13.74 2.39
N GLY A 421 16.51 -14.78 1.54
CA GLY A 421 17.02 -16.09 1.92
C GLY A 421 18.48 -16.07 2.37
N ILE A 422 19.35 -15.34 1.65
CA ILE A 422 20.76 -15.15 2.05
C ILE A 422 20.86 -14.39 3.37
N GLY A 423 20.09 -13.31 3.53
CA GLY A 423 20.05 -12.52 4.77
C GLY A 423 19.63 -13.36 5.98
N ALA A 424 18.52 -14.10 5.85
CA ALA A 424 18.06 -15.01 6.89
C ALA A 424 19.08 -16.12 7.19
N GLY A 425 19.72 -16.68 6.16
CA GLY A 425 20.77 -17.70 6.32
C GLY A 425 21.98 -17.20 7.11
N ILE A 426 22.41 -15.96 6.87
CA ILE A 426 23.49 -15.32 7.64
C ILE A 426 23.08 -15.16 9.12
N PHE A 427 21.84 -14.71 9.39
CA PHE A 427 21.35 -14.59 10.77
C PHE A 427 21.26 -15.95 11.48
N VAL A 428 20.84 -17.01 10.79
CA VAL A 428 20.83 -18.38 11.35
C VAL A 428 22.24 -18.87 11.65
N LEU A 429 23.20 -18.62 10.75
CA LEU A 429 24.61 -18.98 10.97
C LEU A 429 25.22 -18.25 12.17
N LEU A 430 24.93 -16.95 12.32
CA LEU A 430 25.37 -16.16 13.46
C LEU A 430 24.69 -16.63 14.76
N ALA A 431 23.41 -16.98 14.72
CA ALA A 431 22.70 -17.53 15.87
C ALA A 431 23.23 -18.91 16.30
N MET A 432 23.71 -19.74 15.37
CA MET A 432 24.42 -20.99 15.69
C MET A 432 25.81 -20.78 16.29
N SER A 433 26.37 -19.56 16.20
CA SER A 433 27.69 -19.23 16.74
C SER A 433 27.64 -18.67 18.16
N MET A 434 26.47 -18.25 18.65
CA MET A 434 26.25 -17.92 20.08
C MET A 434 25.70 -19.14 20.80
#